data_AF-A0A2N6KE61-F1
#
_entry.id   AF-A0A2N6KE61-F1
#
_cell.length_a   1.000
_cell.length_b   1.000
_cell.length_c   1.000
_cell.angle_alpha   90.00
_cell.angle_beta   90.00
_cell.angle_gamma   90.00
#
_symmetry.space_group_name_H-M   'P 1'
#
loop_
_entity.id
_entity.type
_entity.pdbx_description
1 polymer ?
#
loop_
_entity_poly.entity_id
_entity_poly.type
_entity_poly.pdbx_seq_one_letter_code
_entity_poly.pdbx_strand_id
1 'polypeptide(L)' 'MLASYLLLLIIGLSATVLGMKIREEVYRIAVVFSGGMLLAMGLILAPAPVQIGFGLFLLGLVYIYSPTKILD' A
#
# COMPACT_ATOMS: atom_id res chain seq x y z
N MET A 1 -15.33 10.81 -8.74
CA MET A 1 -14.32 9.73 -8.68
C MET A 1 -13.11 10.05 -7.81
N LEU A 2 -12.70 11.31 -7.61
CA LEU A 2 -11.54 11.65 -6.74
C LEU A 2 -11.71 11.24 -5.26
N ALA A 3 -12.92 11.24 -4.69
CA ALA A 3 -13.07 10.90 -3.27
C ALA A 3 -12.90 9.40 -2.98
N SER A 4 -13.24 8.52 -3.93
CA SER A 4 -13.28 7.07 -3.68
C SER A 4 -11.89 6.45 -3.55
N TYR A 5 -10.90 6.91 -4.30
CA TYR A 5 -9.53 6.39 -4.18
C TYR A 5 -8.91 6.77 -2.83
N LEU A 6 -9.14 7.98 -2.33
CA LEU A 6 -8.67 8.42 -1.02
C LEU A 6 -9.27 7.57 0.10
N LEU A 7 -10.58 7.29 0.04
CA LEU A 7 -11.25 6.42 1.01
C LEU A 7 -10.66 5.01 0.98
N LEU A 8 -10.45 4.43 -0.20
CA LEU A 8 -9.86 3.10 -0.34
C LEU A 8 -8.43 3.05 0.20
N LEU A 9 -7.62 4.08 -0.04
CA LEU A 9 -6.27 4.17 0.49
C LEU A 9 -6.27 4.30 2.02
N ILE A 10 -7.13 5.14 2.58
CA ILE A 10 -7.23 5.32 4.04
C ILE A 10 -7.70 4.03 4.70
N ILE A 11 -8.80 3.43 4.21
CA ILE A 11 -9.37 2.20 4.78
C ILE A 11 -8.39 1.04 4.61
N GLY A 12 -7.76 0.89 3.45
CA GLY A 12 -6.77 -0.15 3.20
C GLY A 12 -5.57 -0.03 4.14
N LEU A 13 -5.06 1.19 4.38
CA LEU A 13 -3.96 1.44 5.30
C LEU A 13 -4.39 1.13 6.75
N SER A 14 -5.55 1.62 7.18
CA SER A 14 -6.10 1.36 8.51
C SER A 14 -6.34 -0.12 8.76
N ALA A 15 -6.90 -0.84 7.78
CA ALA A 15 -7.13 -2.28 7.86
C ALA A 15 -5.82 -3.06 7.97
N THR A 16 -4.81 -2.68 7.18
CA THR A 16 -3.47 -3.30 7.25
C THR A 16 -2.85 -3.10 8.62
N VAL A 17 -2.87 -1.86 9.14
CA VAL A 17 -2.33 -1.52 10.47
C VAL A 17 -3.08 -2.25 11.58
N LEU A 18 -4.40 -2.38 11.47
CA LEU A 18 -5.21 -3.12 12.42
C LEU A 18 -4.92 -4.62 12.35
N GLY A 19 -4.81 -5.18 11.14
CA GLY A 19 -4.52 -6.58 10.89
C GLY A 19 -3.19 -7.03 11.50
N MET A 20 -2.16 -6.20 11.45
CA MET A 20 -0.87 -6.48 12.10
C MET A 20 -0.97 -6.63 13.62
N LYS A 21 -1.99 -6.04 14.27
CA LYS A 21 -2.21 -6.12 15.72
C LYS A 21 -3.03 -7.35 16.14
N ILE A 22 -3.60 -8.09 15.19
CA ILE A 22 -4.40 -9.29 15.49
C ILE A 22 -3.45 -10.45 15.87
N ARG A 23 -3.73 -11.11 17.00
CA ARG A 23 -2.93 -12.24 17.49
C ARG A 23 -3.19 -13.52 16.70
N GLU A 24 -4.44 -13.76 16.36
CA GLU A 24 -4.83 -14.97 15.64
C GLU A 24 -4.34 -14.92 14.19
N GLU A 25 -3.59 -15.94 13.77
CA GLU A 25 -2.84 -15.92 12.52
C GLU A 25 -3.75 -15.84 11.29
N VAL A 26 -4.81 -16.64 11.25
CA VAL A 26 -5.76 -16.67 10.13
C VAL A 26 -6.44 -15.31 9.95
N TYR A 27 -6.94 -14.71 11.04
CA TYR A 27 -7.59 -13.40 10.98
C TYR A 27 -6.60 -12.28 10.63
N ARG A 28 -5.38 -12.34 11.16
CA ARG A 28 -4.32 -11.40 10.81
C ARG A 28 -4.02 -11.42 9.32
N ILE A 29 -3.78 -12.60 8.75
CA ILE A 29 -3.49 -12.73 7.31
C ILE A 29 -4.68 -12.24 6.49
N ALA A 30 -5.90 -12.66 6.81
CA ALA A 30 -7.09 -12.24 6.09
C ALA A 30 -7.28 -10.72 6.09
N VAL A 31 -7.14 -10.06 7.25
CA VAL A 31 -7.32 -8.61 7.38
C VAL A 31 -6.19 -7.84 6.71
N VAL A 32 -4.93 -8.27 6.87
CA VAL A 32 -3.78 -7.65 6.20
C VAL A 32 -3.92 -7.76 4.68
N PHE A 33 -4.28 -8.95 4.17
CA PHE A 33 -4.45 -9.18 2.74
C PHE A 33 -5.61 -8.35 2.17
N SER A 34 -6.74 -8.30 2.86
CA SER A 34 -7.89 -7.46 2.49
C SER A 34 -7.51 -5.98 2.45
N GLY A 35 -6.76 -5.51 3.45
CA GLY A 35 -6.23 -4.14 3.49
C GLY A 35 -5.29 -3.85 2.32
N GLY A 36 -4.40 -4.78 1.99
CA GLY A 36 -3.52 -4.71 0.83
C GLY A 36 -4.27 -4.63 -0.50
N MET A 37 -5.34 -5.43 -0.67
CA MET A 37 -6.20 -5.35 -1.85
C MET A 37 -6.88 -3.99 -1.99
N LEU A 38 -7.39 -3.42 -0.89
CA LEU A 38 -8.00 -2.09 -0.90
C LEU A 38 -6.99 -0.99 -1.24
N LEU A 39 -5.75 -1.10 -0.74
CA LEU A 39 -4.65 -0.20 -1.14
C LEU A 39 -4.36 -0.29 -2.63
N ALA A 40 -4.26 -1.51 -3.17
CA ALA A 40 -4.01 -1.73 -4.59
C ALA A 40 -5.15 -1.14 -5.46
N MET A 41 -6.41 -1.42 -5.12
CA MET A 41 -7.57 -0.86 -5.82
C MET A 41 -7.61 0.67 -5.71
N GLY A 42 -7.33 1.22 -4.53
CA GLY A 42 -7.20 2.66 -4.32
C GLY A 42 -6.12 3.28 -5.20
N LEU A 43 -4.97 2.62 -5.34
CA LEU A 43 -3.89 3.11 -6.19
C LEU A 43 -4.25 3.07 -7.68
N ILE A 44 -4.86 1.97 -8.15
CA ILE A 44 -5.30 1.80 -9.55
C ILE A 44 -6.31 2.88 -9.96
N LEU A 45 -7.20 3.25 -9.04
CA LEU A 45 -8.22 4.28 -9.26
C LEU A 45 -7.68 5.71 -9.06
N ALA A 46 -6.47 5.88 -8.53
CA ALA A 46 -5.91 7.20 -8.27
C ALA A 46 -5.51 7.91 -9.57
N PRO A 47 -5.48 9.25 -9.59
CA PRO A 47 -4.97 10.03 -10.73
C PRO A 47 -3.49 9.73 -11.01
N ALA A 48 -3.07 9.88 -12.28
CA ALA A 48 -1.69 9.61 -12.71
C ALA A 48 -0.60 10.27 -11.82
N PRO A 49 -0.73 11.54 -11.38
CA PRO A 49 0.27 12.14 -10.48
C PRO A 49 0.45 11.38 -9.16
N VAL A 50 -0.62 10.83 -8.60
CA VAL A 50 -0.60 10.09 -7.33
C VAL A 50 0.08 8.73 -7.54
N GLN A 51 -0.24 8.03 -8.64
CA GLN A 51 0.38 6.75 -8.98
C GLN A 51 1.88 6.90 -9.21
N ILE A 52 2.29 7.91 -9.98
CA ILE A 52 3.69 8.21 -10.26
C ILE A 52 4.42 8.57 -8.96
N GLY A 53 3.84 9.44 -8.13
CA GLY A 53 4.41 9.81 -6.85
C GLY A 53 4.63 8.62 -5.93
N PHE A 54 3.67 7.70 -5.86
CA PHE A 54 3.81 6.47 -5.07
C PHE A 54 4.88 5.53 -5.63
N GLY A 55 4.95 5.38 -6.96
CA GLY A 55 6.01 4.61 -7.61
C GLY A 55 7.41 5.16 -7.32
N LEU A 56 7.60 6.48 -7.40
CA LEU A 56 8.85 7.14 -7.06
C LEU A 56 9.19 7.00 -5.57
N PHE A 57 8.19 7.07 -4.69
CA PHE A 57 8.38 6.84 -3.26
C PHE A 57 8.90 5.42 -2.98
N LEU A 58 8.28 4.40 -3.58
CA LEU A 58 8.76 3.02 -3.46
C LEU A 58 10.17 2.84 -4.03
N LEU A 59 10.45 3.42 -5.20
CA LEU A 59 11.78 3.39 -5.80
C LEU A 59 12.83 4.05 -4.88
N GLY A 60 12.49 5.18 -4.27
CA GLY A 60 13.33 5.86 -3.30
C GLY A 60 13.58 5.02 -2.05
N LEU A 61 12.57 4.34 -1.52
CA LEU A 61 12.75 3.39 -0.41
C LEU A 61 13.69 2.26 -0.80
N VAL A 62 13.51 1.65 -1.97
CA VAL A 62 14.40 0.58 -2.46
C VAL A 62 15.83 1.10 -2.58
N TYR A 63 16.03 2.32 -3.09
CA TYR A 63 17.35 2.94 -3.18
C TYR A 63 18.00 3.13 -1.79
N ILE A 64 17.23 3.55 -0.79
CA ILE A 64 17.73 3.74 0.58
C ILE A 64 18.09 2.40 1.24
N TYR A 65 17.24 1.37 1.08
CA TYR A 65 17.41 0.08 1.77
C TYR A 65 18.27 -0.93 1.01
N SER A 66 18.50 -0.74 -0.29
CA SER A 66 19.27 -1.64 -1.15
C SER A 66 19.97 -0.88 -2.29
N PRO A 67 20.89 0.05 -1.98
CA PRO A 67 21.51 0.95 -2.97
C PRO A 67 22.29 0.21 -4.07
N THR A 68 22.80 -0.99 -3.78
CA THR A 68 23.65 -1.78 -4.69
C THR A 68 22.89 -2.60 -5.73
N LYS A 69 21.55 -2.77 -5.64
CA LYS A 69 20.79 -3.65 -6.55
C LYS A 69 20.25 -3.01 -7.83
N ILE A 70 20.45 -1.70 -8.02
CA ILE A 70 19.88 -0.94 -9.16
C ILE A 70 20.96 -0.59 -10.20
N LEU A 71 22.24 -0.78 -9.86
CA LEU A 71 23.41 -0.43 -10.69
C LEU A 71 24.03 -1.63 -11.43
N ASP A 72 23.48 -2.83 -11.24
CA ASP A 72 23.77 -4.05 -12.03
C ASP A 72 22.61 -4.34 -12.99
#